data_AF-A0A7Y8IHM9-F1
#
_entry.id   AF-A0A7Y8IHM9-F1
#
_cell.length_a   1.000
_cell.length_b   1.000
_cell.length_c   1.000
_cell.angle_alpha   90.00
_cell.angle_beta   90.00
_cell.angle_gamma   90.00
#
_symmetry.space_group_name_H-M   'P 1'
#
loop_
_entity.id
_entity.type
_entity.pdbx_description
1 polymer ?
#
loop_
_entity_poly.entity_id
_entity_poly.type
_entity_poly.pdbx_seq_one_letter_code
_entity_poly.pdbx_strand_id
1 'polypeptide(L)' 'MESLKEKIQEIEKEEIIKALVSSSWIMSRAARKLGITERMIGYKVRKYKITKEEVEAKLTETREINPNNRNTTYK' A
#
# COMPACT_ATOMS: atom_id res chain seq x y z
N MET A 1 -8.41 -10.23 -21.88
CA MET A 1 -9.34 -9.92 -20.77
C MET A 1 -8.69 -10.41 -19.51
N GLU A 2 -8.49 -9.56 -18.52
CA GLU A 2 -8.08 -10.00 -17.18
C GLU A 2 -9.15 -10.91 -16.57
N SER A 3 -8.69 -12.01 -15.99
CA SER A 3 -9.51 -12.91 -15.20
C SER A 3 -10.00 -12.20 -13.92
N LEU A 4 -11.13 -12.67 -13.39
CA LEU A 4 -11.63 -12.20 -12.09
C LEU A 4 -10.57 -12.35 -10.98
N LYS A 5 -9.74 -13.39 -11.07
CA LYS A 5 -8.66 -13.67 -10.13
C LYS A 5 -7.60 -12.57 -10.14
N GLU A 6 -7.22 -12.06 -11.31
CA GLU A 6 -6.23 -10.98 -11.44
C GLU A 6 -6.78 -9.68 -10.86
N LYS A 7 -8.02 -9.32 -11.20
CA LYS A 7 -8.69 -8.12 -10.66
C LYS A 7 -8.79 -8.12 -9.14
N ILE A 8 -9.15 -9.25 -8.54
CA ILE A 8 -9.20 -9.38 -7.08
C ILE A 8 -7.80 -9.21 -6.46
N GLN A 9 -6.75 -9.73 -7.11
CA GLN A 9 -5.38 -9.57 -6.61
C GLN A 9 -4.92 -8.13 -6.66
N GLU A 10 -5.28 -7.39 -7.70
CA GLU A 10 -4.96 -5.97 -7.83
C GLU A 10 -5.66 -5.14 -6.75
N ILE A 11 -6.98 -5.30 -6.60
CA ILE A 11 -7.75 -4.62 -5.54
C ILE A 11 -7.18 -4.95 -4.15
N GLU A 12 -6.87 -6.23 -3.89
CA GLU A 12 -6.28 -6.64 -2.61
C GLU A 12 -4.91 -5.98 -2.38
N LYS A 13 -4.06 -5.92 -3.41
CA LYS A 13 -2.74 -5.28 -3.34
C LYS A 13 -2.87 -3.78 -3.04
N GLU A 14 -3.77 -3.09 -3.72
CA GLU A 14 -4.00 -1.66 -3.54
C GLU A 14 -4.48 -1.32 -2.12
N GLU A 15 -5.46 -2.06 -1.60
CA GLU A 15 -5.98 -1.82 -0.26
C GLU A 15 -4.92 -2.09 0.82
N ILE A 16 -4.07 -3.11 0.63
CA ILE A 16 -2.92 -3.36 1.51
C ILE A 16 -1.94 -2.17 1.49
N ILE A 17 -1.61 -1.64 0.32
CA ILE A 17 -0.71 -0.48 0.19
C ILE A 17 -1.30 0.74 0.89
N LYS A 18 -2.58 1.06 0.65
CA LYS A 18 -3.27 2.19 1.31
C LYS A 18 -3.26 2.06 2.84
N ALA A 19 -3.53 0.85 3.34
CA ALA A 19 -3.51 0.58 4.78
C ALA A 19 -2.11 0.71 5.39
N LEU A 20 -1.06 0.24 4.69
CA LEU A 20 0.33 0.37 5.12
C LEU A 20 0.78 1.83 5.15
N VAL A 21 0.55 2.59 4.08
CA VAL A 21 0.93 4.02 3.99
C VAL A 21 0.24 4.83 5.07
N SER A 22 -1.08 4.68 5.23
CA SER A 22 -1.85 5.41 6.25
C SER A 22 -1.56 4.96 7.70
N SER A 23 -0.76 3.90 7.87
CA SER A 23 -0.35 3.38 9.18
C SER A 23 1.15 3.54 9.43
N SER A 24 1.84 4.38 8.65
CA SER A 24 3.30 4.58 8.72
C SER A 24 4.07 3.26 8.63
N TRP A 25 3.60 2.35 7.77
CA TRP A 25 4.18 1.02 7.53
C TRP A 25 4.17 0.06 8.72
N ILE A 26 3.40 0.37 9.78
CA ILE A 26 3.23 -0.52 10.93
C ILE A 26 2.20 -1.61 10.57
N MET A 27 2.68 -2.85 10.35
CA MET A 27 1.85 -3.98 9.90
C MET A 27 0.69 -4.28 10.84
N SER A 28 0.91 -4.27 12.16
CA SER A 28 -0.17 -4.50 13.13
C SER A 28 -1.30 -3.46 13.04
N ARG A 29 -0.98 -2.18 12.76
CA ARG A 29 -1.96 -1.11 12.57
C ARG A 29 -2.70 -1.26 11.24
N ALA A 30 -1.98 -1.57 10.17
CA ALA A 30 -2.57 -1.81 8.85
C ALA A 30 -3.51 -3.04 8.85
N ALA A 31 -3.10 -4.14 9.50
CA ALA A 31 -3.92 -5.34 9.65
C ALA A 31 -5.23 -5.06 10.40
N ARG A 32 -5.17 -4.29 11.49
CA ARG A 32 -6.38 -3.86 12.22
C ARG A 32 -7.33 -3.04 11.36
N LYS A 33 -6.82 -2.12 10.53
CA LYS A 33 -7.64 -1.35 9.59
C LYS A 33 -8.32 -2.23 8.54
N LEU A 34 -7.63 -3.26 8.06
CA LEU A 34 -8.14 -4.20 7.07
C LEU A 34 -9.03 -5.30 7.67
N GLY A 35 -9.17 -5.37 9.00
CA GLY A 35 -9.93 -6.43 9.67
C GLY A 35 -9.31 -7.82 9.57
N ILE A 36 -7.98 -7.90 9.40
CA ILE A 36 -7.23 -9.18 9.29
C ILE A 36 -6.16 -9.29 10.38
N THR A 37 -5.55 -10.47 10.49
CA THR A 37 -4.42 -10.68 11.41
C THR A 37 -3.13 -10.12 10.85
N GLU A 38 -2.20 -9.74 11.73
CA GLU A 38 -0.86 -9.29 11.34
C GLU A 38 -0.09 -10.35 10.55
N ARG A 39 -0.29 -11.63 10.89
CA ARG A 39 0.27 -12.75 10.11
C ARG A 39 -0.26 -12.74 8.67
N MET A 40 -1.56 -12.53 8.47
CA MET A 40 -2.18 -12.52 7.14
C MET A 40 -1.64 -11.38 6.27
N ILE A 41 -1.59 -10.15 6.80
CA ILE A 41 -1.03 -9.03 6.03
C ILE A 41 0.45 -9.28 5.69
N GLY A 42 1.22 -9.86 6.64
CA GLY A 42 2.61 -10.23 6.41
C GLY A 42 2.78 -11.23 5.25
N TYR A 43 1.92 -12.24 5.15
CA TYR A 43 1.92 -13.16 4.00
C TYR A 43 1.62 -12.43 2.68
N LYS A 44 0.63 -11.53 2.69
CA LYS A 44 0.21 -10.81 1.48
C LYS A 44 1.26 -9.80 1.00
N VAL A 45 1.92 -9.09 1.92
CA VAL A 45 3.06 -8.21 1.61
C VAL A 45 4.16 -8.97 0.89
N ARG A 46 4.53 -10.15 1.40
CA ARG A 46 5.53 -11.01 0.73
C ARG A 46 5.05 -11.54 -0.61
N LYS A 47 3.79 -12.00 -0.69
CA LYS A 47 3.18 -12.52 -1.92
C LYS A 47 3.18 -11.47 -3.04
N TYR A 48 2.84 -10.22 -2.71
CA TYR A 48 2.74 -9.12 -3.67
C TYR A 48 4.01 -8.29 -3.81
N LYS A 49 5.08 -8.67 -3.11
CA LYS A 49 6.39 -7.99 -3.11
C LYS A 49 6.26 -6.49 -2.84
N ILE A 50 5.38 -6.11 -1.91
CA ILE A 50 5.15 -4.70 -1.57
C ILE A 50 6.35 -4.20 -0.77
N THR A 51 7.02 -3.16 -1.27
CA THR A 51 8.13 -2.49 -0.59
C THR A 51 7.81 -1.02 -0.36
N LYS A 52 8.41 -0.42 0.67
CA LYS A 52 8.21 0.99 1.00
C LYS A 52 8.76 1.89 -0.09
N GLU A 53 9.93 1.53 -0.58
CA GLU A 53 10.70 2.25 -1.57
C GLU A 53 9.96 2.31 -2.91
N GLU A 54 9.37 1.20 -3.38
CA GLU A 54 8.59 1.17 -4.63
C GLU A 54 7.33 2.02 -4.53
N VAL A 55 6.63 1.97 -3.39
CA VAL A 55 5.41 2.75 -3.19
C VAL A 55 5.72 4.24 -3.06
N GLU A 56 6.78 4.60 -2.34
CA GLU A 56 7.20 6.00 -2.19
C GLU A 56 7.66 6.60 -3.52
N ALA A 57 8.42 5.86 -4.34
CA ALA A 57 8.81 6.28 -5.68
C ALA A 57 7.59 6.62 -6.58
N LYS A 58 6.57 5.75 -6.58
CA LYS A 58 5.33 6.00 -7.34
C LYS A 58 4.54 7.20 -6.82
N LEU A 59 4.53 7.41 -5.50
CA LEU A 59 3.88 8.56 -4.90
C LEU A 59 4.63 9.87 -5.20
N THR A 60 5.96 9.84 -5.33
CA THR A 60 6.75 11.01 -5.76
C THR A 60 6.54 11.33 -7.23
N GLU A 61 6.51 10.33 -8.11
CA GLU A 61 6.22 10.50 -9.55
C GLU A 61 4.84 11.16 -9.77
N THR A 62 3.84 10.79 -8.96
CA THR A 62 2.50 11.38 -9.04
C THR A 62 2.47 12.83 -8.54
N ARG A 63 3.36 13.20 -7.62
CA ARG A 63 3.43 14.55 -7.03
C ARG A 63 4.10 15.57 -7.94
N GLU A 64 5.05 15.16 -8.79
CA GLU A 64 5.74 16.06 -9.72
C GLU A 64 4.80 16.66 -10.79
N ILE A 65 3.61 16.08 -10.98
CA ILE A 65 2.58 16.57 -11.90
C ILE A 65 1.63 17.60 -11.25
N ASN A 66 1.78 17.88 -9.95
CA ASN A 66 0.93 18.81 -9.21
C ASN A 66 1.75 19.90 -8.49
N PRO A 67 1.89 21.11 -9.08
CA PRO A 67 2.76 22.16 -8.56
C PRO A 67 2.30 22.81 -7.24
N ASN A 68 1.27 22.29 -6.57
CA ASN A 68 0.67 22.95 -5.40
C ASN A 68 0.50 22.11 -4.13
N ASN A 69 1.16 20.94 -3.99
CA ASN A 69 1.01 20.15 -2.78
C ASN A 69 2.06 20.48 -1.70
N ARG A 70 1.71 21.40 -0.79
CA ARG A 70 2.46 21.67 0.44
C ARG A 70 2.03 20.67 1.54
N ASN A 71 3.00 19.93 2.07
CA ASN A 71 2.97 19.03 3.24
C ASN A 71 2.45 17.59 2.99
N THR A 72 3.02 16.53 3.58
CA THR A 72 3.79 16.40 4.84
C THR A 72 4.73 15.20 4.79
N THR A 73 5.88 15.40 5.43
CA THR A 73 6.98 14.51 5.82
C THR A 73 6.55 13.18 6.46
N TYR A 74 7.20 12.09 6.08
CA TYR A 74 7.39 10.93 6.95
C TYR A 74 8.81 11.01 7.52
N LYS A 75 8.91 11.12 8.84
CA LYS A 75 10.17 11.16 9.59
C LYS A 75 10.71 9.74 9.79
#